data_AF-A0A7R9WJD4-F1
#
_entry.id   AF-A0A7R9WJD4-F1
#
_cell.length_a   1.000
_cell.length_b   1.000
_cell.length_c   1.000
_cell.angle_alpha   90.00
_cell.angle_beta   90.00
_cell.angle_gamma   90.00
#
_symmetry.space_group_name_H-M   'P 1'
#
loop_
_entity.id
_entity.type
_entity.pdbx_description
1 polymer ?
#
loop_
_entity_poly.entity_id
_entity_poly.type
_entity_poly.pdbx_seq_one_letter_code
_entity_poly.pdbx_strand_id
1 'polypeptide(L)'
;RRPGLKKLKMLPEVLDMLAKQNMMRPLLDHDLLSVCRRWVQPLPKGGLGNVTLRQQLLQAIGNMSGENGVKSEDLKRSGFGKTVMALYMHKSETPTLKRQHKAMIERWSRPIFKKSGDM
;
A
#
# COMPACT_ATOMS: atom_id res chain seq x y z
N ARG A 1 24.23 4.63 -10.59
CA ARG A 1 23.15 3.64 -10.34
C ARG A 1 21.80 4.33 -10.57
N ARG A 2 20.90 3.82 -11.44
CA ARG A 2 19.52 4.34 -11.63
C ARG A 2 18.49 3.30 -11.14
N PRO A 3 18.29 3.12 -9.82
CA PRO A 3 17.45 2.03 -9.28
C PRO A 3 15.95 2.21 -9.56
N GLY A 4 15.50 3.42 -9.94
CA GLY A 4 14.08 3.73 -10.15
C GLY A 4 13.50 3.27 -11.49
N LEU A 5 14.31 3.18 -12.55
CA LEU A 5 13.79 2.93 -13.91
C LEU A 5 13.25 1.51 -14.09
N LYS A 6 13.87 0.50 -13.47
CA LYS A 6 13.42 -0.90 -13.61
C LYS A 6 12.04 -1.12 -13.00
N LYS A 7 11.80 -0.59 -11.79
CA LYS A 7 10.49 -0.69 -11.12
C LYS A 7 9.39 0.07 -11.88
N LEU A 8 9.72 1.23 -12.44
CA LEU A 8 8.79 2.01 -13.27
C LEU A 8 8.40 1.25 -14.56
N LYS A 9 9.34 0.54 -15.19
CA LYS A 9 9.05 -0.26 -16.40
C LYS A 9 8.13 -1.46 -16.10
N MET A 10 8.22 -2.06 -14.93
CA MET A 10 7.36 -3.18 -14.51
C MET A 10 6.00 -2.73 -14.00
N LEU A 11 5.83 -1.43 -13.70
CA LEU A 11 4.64 -0.91 -13.04
C LEU A 11 3.34 -1.19 -13.82
N PRO A 12 3.26 -1.02 -15.16
CA PRO A 12 2.03 -1.29 -15.90
C PRO A 12 1.55 -2.75 -15.76
N GLU A 13 2.46 -3.71 -15.92
CA GLU A 13 2.17 -5.14 -15.78
C GLU A 13 1.73 -5.51 -14.37
N VAL A 14 2.41 -4.95 -13.36
CA VAL A 14 2.02 -5.14 -11.96
C VAL A 14 0.61 -4.57 -11.72
N LEU A 15 0.29 -3.38 -12.22
CA LEU A 15 -1.03 -2.77 -12.03
C LEU A 15 -2.14 -3.57 -12.71
N ASP A 16 -1.90 -4.08 -13.92
CA ASP A 16 -2.85 -4.98 -14.60
C ASP A 16 -3.10 -6.24 -13.76
N MET A 17 -2.04 -6.84 -13.22
CA MET A 17 -2.15 -8.01 -12.37
C MET A 17 -2.97 -7.73 -11.09
N LEU A 18 -2.74 -6.58 -10.46
CA LEU A 18 -3.45 -6.14 -9.24
C LEU A 18 -4.92 -5.83 -9.48
N ALA A 19 -5.32 -5.48 -10.71
CA ALA A 19 -6.70 -5.18 -11.05
C ALA A 19 -7.58 -6.43 -11.21
N LYS A 20 -6.99 -7.62 -11.38
CA LYS A 20 -7.72 -8.87 -11.61
C LYS A 20 -8.35 -9.39 -10.31
N GLN A 21 -9.68 -9.35 -10.23
CA GLN A 21 -10.45 -9.71 -9.02
C GLN A 21 -10.16 -11.14 -8.53
N ASN A 22 -10.06 -12.10 -9.46
CA ASN A 22 -9.73 -13.49 -9.15
C ASN A 22 -8.31 -13.70 -8.61
N MET A 23 -7.42 -12.73 -8.79
CA MET A 23 -6.01 -12.80 -8.38
C MET A 23 -5.75 -12.05 -7.08
N MET A 24 -6.68 -11.20 -6.64
CA MET A 24 -6.52 -10.36 -5.46
C MET A 24 -6.17 -11.17 -4.19
N ARG A 25 -6.97 -12.19 -3.84
CA ARG A 25 -6.73 -13.02 -2.64
C ARG A 25 -5.45 -13.87 -2.76
N PRO A 26 -5.21 -14.62 -3.86
CA PRO A 26 -3.95 -15.35 -4.05
C PRO A 26 -2.71 -14.46 -3.91
N LEU A 27 -2.73 -13.25 -4.49
CA LEU A 27 -1.60 -12.33 -4.39
C LEU A 27 -1.36 -11.87 -2.94
N LEU A 28 -2.43 -11.56 -2.19
CA LEU A 28 -2.32 -11.17 -0.79
C LEU A 28 -1.81 -12.33 0.10
N ASP A 29 -2.24 -13.56 -0.18
CA ASP A 29 -1.77 -14.78 0.50
C ASP A 29 -0.27 -15.02 0.23
N HIS A 30 0.20 -14.70 -0.98
CA HIS A 30 1.61 -14.73 -1.36
C HIS A 30 2.38 -13.43 -1.06
N ASP A 31 2.04 -12.76 0.03
CA ASP A 31 2.80 -11.62 0.58
C ASP A 31 3.00 -10.43 -0.36
N LEU A 32 2.04 -10.18 -1.26
CA LEU A 32 2.05 -9.01 -2.15
C LEU A 32 2.34 -7.70 -1.40
N LEU A 33 1.71 -7.48 -0.25
CA LEU A 33 1.88 -6.23 0.50
C LEU A 33 3.32 -6.05 1.01
N SER A 34 4.04 -7.13 1.28
CA SER A 34 5.47 -7.08 1.66
C SER A 34 6.34 -6.64 0.48
N VAL A 35 6.00 -7.07 -0.74
CA VAL A 35 6.65 -6.60 -1.97
C VAL A 35 6.36 -5.12 -2.19
N CYS A 36 5.08 -4.74 -2.15
CA CYS A 36 4.64 -3.35 -2.35
C CYS A 36 5.24 -2.40 -1.31
N ARG A 37 5.36 -2.83 -0.05
CA ARG A 37 6.06 -2.09 1.00
C ARG A 37 7.46 -1.69 0.57
N ARG A 38 8.27 -2.64 0.07
CA ARG A 38 9.66 -2.40 -0.37
C ARG A 38 9.76 -1.44 -1.56
N TRP A 39 8.66 -1.23 -2.27
CA TRP A 39 8.59 -0.31 -3.40
C TRP A 39 8.29 1.13 -2.98
N VAL A 40 7.49 1.32 -1.93
CA VAL A 40 7.01 2.65 -1.51
C VAL A 40 7.61 3.16 -0.21
N GLN A 41 8.23 2.29 0.60
CA GLN A 41 8.84 2.72 1.87
C GLN A 41 9.86 3.84 1.67
N PRO A 42 10.01 4.75 2.66
CA PRO A 42 11.05 5.76 2.62
C PRO A 42 12.44 5.15 2.34
N LEU A 43 13.24 5.89 1.58
CA LEU A 43 14.61 5.49 1.24
C LEU A 43 15.50 5.49 2.50
N PRO A 44 16.64 4.79 2.50
CA PRO A 44 17.55 4.76 3.67
C PRO A 44 17.99 6.14 4.17
N LYS A 45 18.01 7.16 3.30
CA LYS A 45 18.32 8.55 3.65
C LYS A 45 17.08 9.38 4.04
N GLY A 46 15.96 8.74 4.33
CA GLY A 46 14.70 9.38 4.72
C GLY A 46 13.86 9.93 3.57
N GLY A 47 14.45 10.19 2.39
CA GLY A 47 13.71 10.72 1.24
C GLY A 47 12.65 9.78 0.67
N LEU A 48 11.70 10.33 -0.11
CA LEU A 48 10.68 9.55 -0.81
C LEU A 48 11.16 9.09 -2.18
N GLY A 49 10.63 7.94 -2.64
CA GLY A 49 10.88 7.43 -3.98
C GLY A 49 10.20 8.26 -5.09
N ASN A 50 9.97 7.63 -6.24
CA ASN A 50 9.23 8.26 -7.34
C ASN A 50 7.74 8.44 -6.96
N VAL A 51 7.19 9.64 -7.19
CA VAL A 51 5.81 10.00 -6.81
C VAL A 51 4.77 9.23 -7.62
N THR A 52 4.97 9.06 -8.92
CA THR A 52 4.08 8.31 -9.82
C THR A 52 3.97 6.85 -9.37
N LEU A 53 5.12 6.24 -9.03
CA LEU A 53 5.14 4.86 -8.52
C LEU A 53 4.34 4.73 -7.23
N ARG A 54 4.56 5.63 -6.25
CA ARG A 54 3.79 5.61 -5.00
C ARG A 54 2.30 5.77 -5.25
N GLN A 55 1.93 6.77 -6.04
CA GLN A 55 0.54 7.09 -6.38
C GLN A 55 -0.18 5.87 -6.97
N GLN A 56 0.36 5.31 -8.05
CA GLN A 56 -0.32 4.23 -8.77
C GLN A 56 -0.37 2.94 -7.95
N LEU A 57 0.71 2.58 -7.26
CA LEU A 57 0.73 1.35 -6.47
C LEU A 57 -0.19 1.43 -5.26
N LEU A 58 -0.20 2.57 -4.56
CA LEU A 58 -1.11 2.78 -3.42
C LEU A 58 -2.56 2.91 -3.87
N GLN A 59 -2.82 3.40 -5.08
CA GLN A 59 -4.17 3.43 -5.64
C GLN A 59 -4.67 2.02 -5.95
N ALA A 60 -3.85 1.19 -6.60
CA ALA A 60 -4.20 -0.19 -6.90
C ALA A 60 -4.50 -1.00 -5.62
N ILE A 61 -3.62 -0.92 -4.62
CA ILE A 61 -3.85 -1.57 -3.31
C ILE A 61 -5.06 -0.95 -2.60
N GLY A 62 -5.26 0.36 -2.77
CA GLY A 62 -6.41 1.09 -2.27
C GLY A 62 -7.74 0.57 -2.83
N ASN A 63 -7.73 0.03 -4.05
CA ASN A 63 -8.90 -0.52 -4.73
C ASN A 63 -9.15 -2.00 -4.43
N MET A 64 -8.23 -2.69 -3.74
CA MET A 64 -8.42 -4.07 -3.26
C MET A 64 -9.37 -4.10 -2.05
N SER A 65 -10.66 -3.97 -2.31
CA SER A 65 -11.75 -3.95 -1.34
C SER A 65 -12.67 -5.18 -1.47
N GLY A 66 -13.68 -5.28 -0.60
CA GLY A 66 -14.60 -6.42 -0.56
C GLY A 66 -14.04 -7.60 0.24
N GLU A 67 -14.70 -8.75 0.13
CA GLU A 67 -14.42 -9.97 0.91
C GLU A 67 -12.99 -10.51 0.70
N ASN A 68 -12.50 -10.40 -0.54
CA ASN A 68 -11.18 -10.85 -0.95
C ASN A 68 -10.09 -9.77 -0.84
N GLY A 69 -10.46 -8.57 -0.38
CA GLY A 69 -9.56 -7.43 -0.26
C GLY A 69 -8.56 -7.53 0.90
N VAL A 70 -7.87 -6.41 1.15
CA VAL A 70 -6.86 -6.31 2.22
C VAL A 70 -7.48 -6.46 3.61
N LYS A 71 -7.04 -7.47 4.36
CA LYS A 71 -7.48 -7.73 5.75
C LYS A 71 -6.45 -7.27 6.78
N SER A 72 -6.87 -7.17 8.05
CA SER A 72 -5.99 -6.76 9.15
C SER A 72 -4.78 -7.70 9.33
N GLU A 73 -4.94 -8.99 9.04
CA GLU A 73 -3.86 -9.97 9.08
C GLU A 73 -2.79 -9.73 7.99
N ASP A 74 -3.21 -9.39 6.77
CA ASP A 74 -2.30 -9.05 5.67
C ASP A 74 -1.45 -7.82 6.01
N LEU A 75 -2.08 -6.82 6.65
CA LEU A 75 -1.40 -5.60 7.11
C LEU A 75 -0.43 -5.88 8.26
N LYS A 76 -0.81 -6.74 9.21
CA LYS A 76 0.05 -7.15 10.34
C LYS A 76 1.27 -7.92 9.85
N ARG A 77 1.07 -8.91 8.97
CA ARG A 77 2.13 -9.76 8.39
C ARG A 77 3.13 -8.94 7.58
N SER A 78 2.64 -8.06 6.70
CA SER A 78 3.51 -7.27 5.81
C SER A 78 4.13 -6.02 6.46
N GLY A 79 3.51 -5.51 7.52
CA GLY A 79 3.81 -4.20 8.08
C GLY A 79 3.43 -3.03 7.17
N PHE A 80 2.60 -3.26 6.13
CA PHE A 80 2.27 -2.25 5.12
C PHE A 80 1.53 -1.05 5.71
N GLY A 81 0.63 -1.27 6.67
CA GLY A 81 -0.10 -0.17 7.35
C GLY A 81 0.85 0.83 8.03
N LYS A 82 1.94 0.36 8.64
CA LYS A 82 2.97 1.24 9.24
C LYS A 82 3.69 2.07 8.17
N THR A 83 3.97 1.48 7.01
CA THR A 83 4.59 2.19 5.89
C THR A 83 3.66 3.27 5.31
N VAL A 84 2.37 2.98 5.15
CA VAL A 84 1.39 3.98 4.68
C VAL A 84 1.26 5.13 5.69
N MET A 85 1.28 4.83 6.99
CA MET A 85 1.31 5.86 8.04
C MET A 85 2.58 6.72 7.97
N ALA A 86 3.75 6.11 7.76
CA ALA A 86 5.01 6.84 7.59
C ALA A 86 4.97 7.78 6.36
N LEU A 87 4.40 7.33 5.25
CA LEU A 87 4.21 8.16 4.05
C LEU A 87 3.23 9.32 4.30
N TYR A 88 2.11 9.06 4.99
CA TYR A 88 1.16 10.09 5.38
C TYR A 88 1.82 11.19 6.23
N MET A 89 2.64 10.81 7.20
CA MET A 89 3.33 11.74 8.10
C MET A 89 4.56 12.41 7.47
N HIS A 90 5.02 11.94 6.31
CA HIS A 90 6.25 12.47 5.70
C HIS A 90 6.07 13.93 5.24
N LYS A 91 7.07 14.78 5.53
CA LYS A 91 7.02 16.22 5.23
C LYS A 91 6.96 16.52 3.73
N SER A 92 7.72 15.77 2.93
CA SER A 92 7.78 15.92 1.46
C SER A 92 6.68 15.17 0.71
N GLU A 93 5.69 14.58 1.39
CA GLU A 93 4.59 13.92 0.67
C GLU A 93 3.55 14.93 0.19
N THR A 94 2.98 14.70 -0.99
CA THR A 94 2.05 15.65 -1.59
C THR A 94 0.70 15.68 -0.84
N PRO A 95 -0.01 16.81 -0.80
CA PRO A 95 -1.32 16.89 -0.15
C PRO A 95 -2.33 15.87 -0.71
N THR A 96 -2.31 15.64 -2.03
CA THR A 96 -3.17 14.65 -2.69
C THR A 96 -2.89 13.24 -2.20
N LEU A 97 -1.61 12.84 -2.14
CA LEU A 97 -1.25 11.51 -1.64
C LEU A 97 -1.52 11.37 -0.14
N LYS A 98 -1.34 12.43 0.66
CA LYS A 98 -1.72 12.40 2.08
C LYS A 98 -3.20 12.11 2.29
N ARG A 99 -4.09 12.72 1.51
CA ARG A 99 -5.54 12.42 1.56
C ARG A 99 -5.82 10.95 1.23
N GLN A 100 -5.17 10.43 0.20
CA GLN A 100 -5.27 9.02 -0.19
C GLN A 100 -4.79 8.09 0.94
N HIS A 101 -3.62 8.34 1.52
CA HIS A 101 -3.08 7.54 2.63
C HIS A 101 -4.01 7.56 3.84
N LYS A 102 -4.54 8.74 4.20
CA LYS A 102 -5.48 8.89 5.32
C LYS A 102 -6.73 8.02 5.12
N ALA A 103 -7.34 8.07 3.93
CA ALA A 103 -8.51 7.24 3.62
C ALA A 103 -8.22 5.73 3.73
N MET A 104 -7.04 5.29 3.28
CA MET A 104 -6.62 3.89 3.43
C MET A 104 -6.44 3.50 4.90
N ILE A 105 -5.77 4.35 5.69
CA ILE A 105 -5.54 4.13 7.12
C ILE A 105 -6.87 4.02 7.86
N GLU A 106 -7.80 4.95 7.65
CA GLU A 106 -9.12 4.94 8.29
C GLU A 106 -9.93 3.70 7.93
N ARG A 107 -9.93 3.30 6.66
CA ARG A 107 -10.64 2.11 6.20
C ARG A 107 -10.12 0.84 6.86
N TRP A 108 -8.80 0.71 6.97
CA TRP A 108 -8.17 -0.48 7.54
C TRP A 108 -8.21 -0.52 9.06
N SER A 109 -8.26 0.63 9.73
CA SER A 109 -8.31 0.71 11.19
C SER A 109 -9.72 0.51 11.74
N ARG A 110 -10.77 0.87 10.99
CA ARG A 110 -12.18 0.73 11.40
C ARG A 110 -12.53 -0.66 11.96
N PRO A 111 -12.24 -1.80 11.28
CA PRO A 111 -12.56 -3.12 11.81
C PRO A 111 -11.78 -3.49 13.07
N ILE A 112 -10.60 -2.91 13.27
CA ILE A 112 -9.74 -3.18 14.44
C ILE A 112 -10.39 -2.56 15.68
N PHE A 113 -10.75 -1.28 15.60
CA PHE A 113 -11.35 -0.57 16.73
C PHE A 113 -12.78 -1.02 17.03
N LYS A 114 -13.56 -1.42 16.02
CA LYS A 114 -14.90 -2.00 16.24
C LYS A 114 -14.83 -3.32 17.03
N LYS A 115 -13.83 -4.16 16.78
CA LYS A 115 -13.64 -5.42 17.55
C LYS A 115 -13.13 -5.18 18.97
N SER A 116 -12.56 -4.02 19.27
CA SER A 116 -12.02 -3.69 20.59
C SER A 116 -13.04 -3.08 21.56
N GLY A 117 -14.24 -2.72 21.08
CA GLY A 117 -15.32 -2.15 21.91
C GLY A 117 -16.34 -3.16 22.44
N ASP A 118 -16.26 -4.42 22.03
CA ASP A 118 -17.18 -5.51 22.42
C ASP A 118 -16.51 -6.51 23.40
N MET A 119 -15.54 -6.06 24.20
CA MET A 119 -14.93 -6.84 25.30
C MET A 119 -15.12 -6.13 26.64
#